data_AF-A0A961KPR5-F1
#
_entry.id   AF-A0A961KPR5-F1
#
_cell.length_a   1.000
_cell.length_b   1.000
_cell.length_c   1.000
_cell.angle_alpha   90.00
_cell.angle_beta   90.00
_cell.angle_gamma   90.00
#
_symmetry.space_group_name_H-M   'P 1'
#
loop_
_entity.id
_entity.type
_entity.pdbx_description
1 polymer ?
#
loop_
_entity_poly.entity_id
_entity_poly.type
_entity_poly.pdbx_seq_one_letter_code
_entity_poly.pdbx_strand_id
1 'polypeptide(L)'
;MARFLDPGMFEAEVDLPPPERLTPLEFIMREAIAQPRPSGALPLAFVNADLAPSSPWRSKLGAAERLVRSQALSENILFDLYTERQAAASGGIWNRVEAIQAFDVALLAGNRKAIAASLPVAYQAMQEVALEVPFARRYGDRLAMFDLDGPARTTAFRVAMLSDGFEDAAARFSPEDPRDIFVRGLAAGAIGGLEPPGNLGSAISRAFLQPMPEGPLRDLLAAGQLGEAILRAMLLLKGEAFGDPGDITAALSVFRAVGLEYEARRIAIQLLLLERRG
;
A
#
# COMPACT_ATOMS: atom_id res chain seq x y z
N MET A 1 -32.69 9.66 -19.01
CA MET A 1 -33.78 9.75 -18.00
C MET A 1 -35.02 8.99 -18.43
N ALA A 2 -35.56 9.17 -19.64
CA ALA A 2 -36.76 8.45 -20.09
C ALA A 2 -36.67 6.91 -19.94
N ARG A 3 -35.56 6.29 -20.34
CA ARG A 3 -35.35 4.83 -20.19
C ARG A 3 -35.36 4.30 -18.75
N PHE A 4 -35.05 5.15 -17.77
CA PHE A 4 -35.08 4.78 -16.35
C PHE A 4 -36.49 4.88 -15.78
N LEU A 5 -37.29 5.84 -16.27
CA LEU A 5 -38.67 6.06 -15.79
C LEU A 5 -39.64 5.05 -16.41
N ASP A 6 -39.48 4.71 -17.69
CA ASP A 6 -40.38 3.81 -18.43
C ASP A 6 -39.61 2.69 -19.15
N PRO A 7 -38.90 1.79 -18.44
CA PRO A 7 -38.00 0.80 -19.05
C PRO A 7 -38.68 -0.10 -20.09
N GLY A 8 -39.95 -0.45 -19.87
CA GLY A 8 -40.73 -1.30 -20.79
C GLY A 8 -40.97 -0.68 -22.18
N MET A 9 -40.93 0.64 -22.34
CA MET A 9 -41.07 1.29 -23.65
C MET A 9 -39.80 1.19 -24.50
N PHE A 10 -38.67 0.87 -23.88
CA PHE A 10 -37.35 0.97 -24.50
C PHE A 10 -36.60 -0.37 -24.57
N GLU A 11 -37.26 -1.50 -24.26
CA GLU A 11 -36.64 -2.84 -24.25
C GLU A 11 -36.06 -3.26 -25.61
N ALA A 12 -36.66 -2.81 -26.73
CA ALA A 12 -36.22 -3.14 -28.08
C ALA A 12 -35.22 -2.14 -28.67
N GLU A 13 -34.85 -1.08 -27.95
CA GLU A 13 -33.91 -0.08 -28.45
C GLU A 13 -32.45 -0.45 -28.19
N VAL A 14 -31.55 0.03 -29.05
CA VAL A 14 -30.09 -0.13 -28.88
C VAL A 14 -29.63 0.53 -27.58
N ASP A 15 -28.66 -0.07 -26.89
CA ASP A 15 -28.05 0.48 -25.68
C ASP A 15 -27.45 1.87 -25.91
N LEU A 16 -27.47 2.68 -24.84
CA LEU A 16 -26.87 4.00 -24.88
C LEU A 16 -25.34 3.89 -24.90
N PRO A 17 -24.64 4.73 -25.68
CA PRO A 17 -23.19 4.77 -25.64
C PRO A 17 -22.70 5.09 -24.21
N PRO A 18 -21.56 4.55 -23.79
CA PRO A 18 -20.99 4.88 -22.49
C PRO A 18 -20.66 6.38 -22.41
N PRO A 19 -20.93 7.04 -21.26
CA PRO A 19 -20.68 8.47 -21.12
C PRO A 19 -19.18 8.77 -21.08
N GLU A 20 -18.77 9.92 -21.62
CA GLU A 20 -17.38 10.37 -21.58
C GLU A 20 -16.89 10.65 -20.15
N ARG A 21 -17.79 11.13 -19.28
CA ARG A 21 -17.55 11.29 -17.84
C ARG A 21 -18.66 10.60 -17.08
N LEU A 22 -18.29 9.70 -16.18
CA LEU A 22 -19.25 8.98 -15.36
C LEU A 22 -19.53 9.80 -14.09
N THR A 23 -20.70 10.43 -13.99
CA THR A 23 -21.17 11.02 -12.73
C THR A 23 -21.84 9.98 -11.83
N PRO A 24 -21.97 10.23 -10.50
CA PRO A 24 -22.66 9.30 -9.61
C PRO A 24 -24.12 9.02 -10.00
N LEU A 25 -24.86 10.05 -10.42
CA LEU A 25 -26.25 9.88 -10.86
C LEU A 25 -26.32 9.02 -12.12
N GLU A 26 -25.51 9.32 -13.14
CA GLU A 26 -25.46 8.53 -14.38
C GLU A 26 -25.05 7.09 -14.11
N PHE A 27 -24.11 6.86 -13.21
CA PHE A 27 -23.71 5.53 -12.80
C PHE A 27 -24.88 4.74 -12.21
N ILE A 28 -25.55 5.30 -11.18
CA ILE A 28 -26.70 4.65 -10.53
C ILE A 28 -27.82 4.39 -11.53
N MET A 29 -28.15 5.36 -12.38
CA MET A 29 -29.20 5.21 -13.38
C MET A 29 -28.87 4.09 -14.37
N ARG A 30 -27.63 4.02 -14.87
CA ARG A 30 -27.20 2.97 -15.81
C ARG A 30 -27.21 1.60 -15.17
N GLU A 31 -26.75 1.47 -13.92
CA GLU A 31 -26.80 0.21 -13.18
C GLU A 31 -28.24 -0.28 -12.97
N ALA A 32 -29.17 0.63 -12.65
CA ALA A 32 -30.56 0.28 -12.39
C ALA A 32 -31.32 -0.28 -13.62
N ILE A 33 -30.90 0.11 -14.83
CA ILE A 33 -31.44 -0.42 -16.10
C ILE A 33 -30.47 -1.37 -16.81
N ALA A 34 -29.51 -1.95 -16.07
CA ALA A 34 -28.55 -2.94 -16.56
C ALA A 34 -27.80 -2.52 -17.86
N GLN A 35 -27.54 -1.21 -18.03
CA GLN A 35 -26.82 -0.71 -19.19
C GLN A 35 -25.35 -1.15 -19.17
N PRO A 36 -24.72 -1.42 -20.33
CA PRO A 36 -23.34 -1.87 -20.39
C PRO A 36 -22.40 -0.89 -19.68
N ARG A 37 -21.49 -1.38 -18.84
CA ARG A 37 -20.45 -0.52 -18.26
C ARG A 37 -19.42 -0.09 -19.33
N PRO A 38 -18.71 1.04 -19.13
CA PRO A 38 -17.58 1.39 -19.98
C PRO A 38 -16.61 0.21 -20.10
N SER A 39 -16.03 0.00 -21.29
CA SER A 39 -15.02 -1.02 -21.49
C SER A 39 -13.78 -0.68 -20.67
N GLY A 40 -13.42 -1.54 -19.71
CA GLY A 40 -12.25 -1.37 -18.85
C GLY A 40 -12.60 -1.29 -17.36
N ALA A 41 -11.61 -0.88 -16.57
CA ALA A 41 -11.76 -0.79 -15.13
C ALA A 41 -12.55 0.49 -14.75
N LEU A 42 -13.53 0.36 -13.85
CA LEU A 42 -14.28 1.52 -13.35
C LEU A 42 -13.33 2.55 -12.70
N PRO A 43 -13.61 3.86 -12.81
CA PRO A 43 -12.89 4.88 -12.02
C PRO A 43 -12.97 4.55 -10.52
N LEU A 44 -11.92 4.87 -9.75
CA LEU A 44 -11.81 4.45 -8.33
C LEU A 44 -13.06 4.80 -7.50
N ALA A 45 -13.66 5.97 -7.76
CA ALA A 45 -14.89 6.43 -7.10
C ALA A 45 -16.10 5.49 -7.25
N PHE A 46 -16.12 4.62 -8.26
CA PHE A 46 -17.23 3.70 -8.56
C PHE A 46 -16.88 2.22 -8.32
N VAL A 47 -15.63 1.91 -7.99
CA VAL A 47 -15.14 0.54 -7.81
C VAL A 47 -15.85 -0.20 -6.68
N ASN A 48 -16.37 0.51 -5.68
CA ASN A 48 -17.11 -0.12 -4.59
C ASN A 48 -18.33 -0.92 -5.06
N ALA A 49 -18.94 -0.58 -6.21
CA ALA A 49 -20.04 -1.34 -6.79
C ALA A 49 -19.65 -2.79 -7.14
N ASP A 50 -18.38 -3.02 -7.48
CA ASP A 50 -17.86 -4.36 -7.79
C ASP A 50 -17.70 -5.25 -6.55
N LEU A 51 -17.85 -4.72 -5.33
CA LEU A 51 -17.86 -5.49 -4.09
C LEU A 51 -19.24 -6.07 -3.72
N ALA A 52 -20.30 -5.73 -4.46
CA ALA A 52 -21.66 -6.20 -4.17
C ALA A 52 -21.72 -7.74 -4.08
N PRO A 53 -22.57 -8.33 -3.22
CA PRO A 53 -22.65 -9.78 -3.05
C PRO A 53 -22.92 -10.55 -4.35
N SER A 54 -23.66 -9.97 -5.28
CA SER A 54 -23.97 -10.51 -6.61
C SER A 54 -22.81 -10.43 -7.62
N SER A 55 -21.78 -9.62 -7.35
CA SER A 55 -20.66 -9.44 -8.26
C SER A 55 -19.82 -10.71 -8.40
N PRO A 56 -19.32 -11.01 -9.62
CA PRO A 56 -18.38 -12.10 -9.83
C PRO A 56 -17.15 -11.96 -8.94
N TRP A 57 -16.65 -13.08 -8.39
CA TRP A 57 -15.54 -13.06 -7.42
C TRP A 57 -14.27 -12.41 -7.99
N ARG A 58 -13.97 -12.63 -9.29
CA ARG A 58 -12.84 -11.97 -9.96
C ARG A 58 -12.96 -10.43 -9.96
N SER A 59 -14.17 -9.90 -10.09
CA SER A 59 -14.43 -8.45 -10.04
C SER A 59 -14.29 -7.94 -8.60
N LYS A 60 -14.82 -8.68 -7.62
CA LYS A 60 -14.64 -8.37 -6.18
C LYS A 60 -13.18 -8.28 -5.79
N LEU A 61 -12.36 -9.26 -6.19
CA LEU A 61 -10.92 -9.27 -5.91
C LEU A 61 -10.23 -8.05 -6.53
N GLY A 62 -10.47 -7.78 -7.82
CA GLY A 62 -9.86 -6.62 -8.49
C GLY A 62 -10.31 -5.28 -7.90
N ALA A 63 -11.54 -5.20 -7.42
CA ALA A 63 -12.06 -4.03 -6.73
C ALA A 63 -11.43 -3.86 -5.35
N ALA A 64 -11.35 -4.94 -4.56
CA ALA A 64 -10.75 -4.96 -3.24
C ALA A 64 -9.26 -4.57 -3.30
N GLU A 65 -8.48 -5.15 -4.23
CA GLU A 65 -7.07 -4.78 -4.44
C GLU A 65 -6.92 -3.27 -4.67
N ARG A 66 -7.75 -2.68 -5.54
CA ARG A 66 -7.68 -1.25 -5.86
C ARG A 66 -8.10 -0.37 -4.68
N LEU A 67 -9.15 -0.74 -3.96
CA LEU A 67 -9.66 0.01 -2.82
C LEU A 67 -8.70 -0.06 -1.63
N VAL A 68 -8.13 -1.23 -1.32
CA VAL A 68 -7.10 -1.40 -0.30
C VAL A 68 -5.85 -0.60 -0.64
N ARG A 69 -5.41 -0.62 -1.91
CA ARG A 69 -4.26 0.20 -2.36
C ARG A 69 -4.50 1.70 -2.15
N SER A 70 -5.74 2.17 -2.30
CA SER A 70 -6.13 3.55 -2.00
C SER A 70 -6.48 3.80 -0.53
N GLN A 71 -6.31 2.81 0.34
CA GLN A 71 -6.67 2.85 1.76
C GLN A 71 -8.17 3.11 2.02
N ALA A 72 -9.03 2.86 1.03
CA ALA A 72 -10.48 3.01 1.12
C ALA A 72 -11.18 1.74 1.65
N LEU A 73 -10.46 0.61 1.69
CA LEU A 73 -10.92 -0.66 2.22
C LEU A 73 -9.83 -1.24 3.15
N SER A 74 -10.22 -1.94 4.21
CA SER A 74 -9.27 -2.64 5.07
C SER A 74 -8.64 -3.82 4.32
N GLU A 75 -7.34 -4.00 4.55
CA GLU A 75 -6.55 -5.15 4.12
C GLU A 75 -7.16 -6.48 4.58
N ASN A 76 -7.79 -6.55 5.76
CA ASN A 76 -8.37 -7.79 6.25
C ASN A 76 -9.46 -8.31 5.30
N ILE A 77 -10.31 -7.41 4.77
CA ILE A 77 -11.36 -7.78 3.82
C ILE A 77 -10.75 -8.37 2.54
N LEU A 78 -9.64 -7.81 2.06
CA LEU A 78 -8.95 -8.34 0.88
C LEU A 78 -8.34 -9.72 1.15
N PHE A 79 -7.67 -9.92 2.29
CA PHE A 79 -7.04 -11.21 2.59
C PHE A 79 -8.06 -12.29 2.93
N ASP A 80 -9.22 -11.93 3.48
CA ASP A 80 -10.36 -12.83 3.61
C ASP A 80 -10.90 -13.21 2.22
N LEU A 81 -11.03 -12.27 1.29
CA LEU A 81 -11.43 -12.55 -0.10
C LEU A 81 -10.41 -13.45 -0.84
N TYR A 82 -9.11 -13.25 -0.61
CA TYR A 82 -8.08 -14.13 -1.19
C TYR A 82 -8.16 -15.55 -0.66
N THR A 83 -8.65 -15.77 0.56
CA THR A 83 -8.71 -17.09 1.21
C THR A 83 -10.11 -17.73 1.17
N GLU A 84 -11.12 -17.03 0.64
CA GLU A 84 -12.52 -17.48 0.62
C GLU A 84 -12.74 -18.75 -0.23
N ARG A 85 -12.06 -18.89 -1.37
CA ARG A 85 -12.30 -19.96 -2.35
C ARG A 85 -11.02 -20.38 -3.05
N GLN A 86 -10.99 -21.58 -3.62
CA GLN A 86 -9.88 -22.00 -4.48
C GLN A 86 -9.84 -21.17 -5.77
N ALA A 87 -8.63 -20.90 -6.27
CA ALA A 87 -8.43 -20.21 -7.55
C ALA A 87 -9.22 -20.90 -8.68
N ALA A 88 -9.97 -20.10 -9.44
CA ALA A 88 -10.88 -20.62 -10.45
C ALA A 88 -10.19 -20.91 -11.80
N ALA A 89 -9.00 -20.37 -12.03
CA ALA A 89 -8.20 -20.55 -13.24
C ALA A 89 -6.73 -20.21 -12.93
N SER A 90 -5.86 -20.31 -13.93
CA SER A 90 -4.47 -19.82 -13.82
C SER A 90 -4.33 -18.40 -14.39
N GLY A 91 -3.31 -17.67 -13.90
CA GLY A 91 -2.90 -16.39 -14.43
C GLY A 91 -3.47 -15.16 -13.72
N GLY A 92 -2.72 -14.05 -13.77
CA GLY A 92 -3.13 -12.75 -13.25
C GLY A 92 -3.54 -12.81 -11.77
N ILE A 93 -4.78 -12.41 -11.49
CA ILE A 93 -5.32 -12.36 -10.12
C ILE A 93 -5.35 -13.73 -9.44
N TRP A 94 -5.48 -14.81 -10.21
CA TRP A 94 -5.55 -16.16 -9.65
C TRP A 94 -4.19 -16.64 -9.15
N ASN A 95 -3.09 -16.28 -9.83
CA ASN A 95 -1.75 -16.57 -9.31
C ASN A 95 -1.50 -15.88 -7.96
N ARG A 96 -2.05 -14.67 -7.77
CA ARG A 96 -1.97 -13.98 -6.47
C ARG A 96 -2.80 -14.69 -5.40
N VAL A 97 -4.01 -15.13 -5.73
CA VAL A 97 -4.86 -15.97 -4.85
C VAL A 97 -4.07 -17.21 -4.39
N GLU A 98 -3.50 -17.96 -5.34
CA GLU A 98 -2.73 -19.18 -5.03
C GLU A 98 -1.51 -18.89 -4.15
N ALA A 99 -0.75 -17.84 -4.47
CA ALA A 99 0.45 -17.45 -3.72
C ALA A 99 0.11 -17.07 -2.26
N ILE A 100 -0.94 -16.27 -2.07
CA ILE A 100 -1.42 -15.88 -0.74
C ILE A 100 -1.94 -17.09 0.03
N GLN A 101 -2.74 -17.96 -0.59
CA GLN A 101 -3.27 -19.15 0.08
C GLN A 101 -2.16 -20.11 0.51
N ALA A 102 -1.18 -20.37 -0.35
CA ALA A 102 -0.05 -21.24 -0.02
C ALA A 102 0.74 -20.70 1.19
N PHE A 103 0.96 -19.38 1.22
CA PHE A 103 1.64 -18.72 2.33
C PHE A 103 0.79 -18.69 3.61
N ASP A 104 -0.50 -18.36 3.51
CA ASP A 104 -1.42 -18.30 4.66
C ASP A 104 -1.55 -19.65 5.35
N VAL A 105 -1.71 -20.74 4.57
CA VAL A 105 -1.71 -22.11 5.08
C VAL A 105 -0.38 -22.46 5.76
N ALA A 106 0.75 -22.12 5.15
CA ALA A 106 2.07 -22.38 5.73
C ALA A 106 2.26 -21.65 7.08
N LEU A 107 1.79 -20.41 7.15
CA LEU A 107 1.86 -19.57 8.35
C LEU A 107 0.91 -20.04 9.45
N LEU A 108 -0.31 -20.50 9.11
CA LEU A 108 -1.25 -21.10 10.05
C LEU A 108 -0.73 -22.42 10.62
N ALA A 109 -0.09 -23.24 9.78
CA ALA A 109 0.50 -24.51 10.19
C ALA A 109 1.81 -24.34 11.00
N GLY A 110 2.37 -23.13 11.07
CA GLY A 110 3.68 -22.87 11.70
C GLY A 110 4.84 -23.62 11.03
N ASN A 111 4.68 -24.06 9.77
CA ASN A 111 5.68 -24.86 9.07
C ASN A 111 6.77 -23.94 8.49
N ARG A 112 7.86 -23.76 9.23
CA ARG A 112 8.98 -22.89 8.84
C ARG A 112 9.51 -23.15 7.43
N LYS A 113 9.61 -24.41 7.00
CA LYS A 113 10.09 -24.76 5.65
C LYS A 113 9.10 -24.32 4.58
N ALA A 114 7.80 -24.52 4.82
CA ALA A 114 6.76 -24.08 3.89
C ALA A 114 6.64 -22.54 3.86
N ILE A 115 6.78 -21.87 5.01
CA ILE A 115 6.82 -20.41 5.11
C ILE A 115 8.00 -19.88 4.29
N ALA A 116 9.19 -20.44 4.48
CA ALA A 116 10.38 -20.01 3.76
C ALA A 116 10.26 -20.17 2.23
N ALA A 117 9.56 -21.20 1.77
CA ALA A 117 9.32 -21.43 0.34
C ALA A 117 8.24 -20.52 -0.25
N SER A 118 7.17 -20.23 0.49
CA SER A 118 6.00 -19.50 -0.01
C SER A 118 6.07 -17.99 0.19
N LEU A 119 6.73 -17.52 1.24
CA LEU A 119 6.80 -16.09 1.59
C LEU A 119 7.33 -15.21 0.45
N PRO A 120 8.48 -15.51 -0.19
CA PRO A 120 8.99 -14.65 -1.27
C PRO A 120 8.01 -14.56 -2.45
N VAL A 121 7.33 -15.65 -2.78
CA VAL A 121 6.35 -15.71 -3.87
C VAL A 121 5.12 -14.88 -3.54
N ALA A 122 4.58 -15.04 -2.33
CA ALA A 122 3.44 -14.25 -1.85
C ALA A 122 3.75 -12.75 -1.80
N TYR A 123 4.94 -12.38 -1.31
CA TYR A 123 5.35 -10.98 -1.25
C TYR A 123 5.54 -10.38 -2.65
N GLN A 124 6.19 -11.11 -3.56
CA GLN A 124 6.34 -10.68 -4.96
C GLN A 124 4.97 -10.47 -5.64
N ALA A 125 4.02 -11.38 -5.42
CA ALA A 125 2.65 -11.26 -5.92
C ALA A 125 1.96 -9.96 -5.45
N MET A 126 2.26 -9.49 -4.23
CA MET A 126 1.75 -8.21 -3.72
C MET A 126 2.49 -7.00 -4.28
N GLN A 127 3.80 -7.12 -4.54
CA GLN A 127 4.58 -6.07 -5.19
C GLN A 127 4.06 -5.73 -6.59
N GLU A 128 3.66 -6.75 -7.36
CA GLU A 128 3.10 -6.58 -8.72
C GLU A 128 1.85 -5.68 -8.76
N VAL A 129 1.14 -5.56 -7.65
CA VAL A 129 -0.10 -4.76 -7.55
C VAL A 129 -0.01 -3.63 -6.53
N ALA A 130 1.18 -3.39 -5.97
CA ALA A 130 1.48 -2.40 -4.94
C ALA A 130 0.63 -2.57 -3.66
N LEU A 131 0.65 -3.78 -3.09
CA LEU A 131 -0.05 -4.17 -1.86
C LEU A 131 0.90 -4.65 -0.74
N GLU A 132 2.16 -4.24 -0.79
CA GLU A 132 3.20 -4.62 0.17
C GLU A 132 2.87 -4.18 1.60
N VAL A 133 2.41 -2.93 1.77
CA VAL A 133 2.03 -2.39 3.09
C VAL A 133 0.79 -3.10 3.66
N PRO A 134 -0.32 -3.27 2.91
CA PRO A 134 -1.42 -4.12 3.33
C PRO A 134 -1.00 -5.53 3.75
N PHE A 135 -0.12 -6.17 2.97
CA PHE A 135 0.42 -7.49 3.30
C PHE A 135 1.22 -7.48 4.59
N ALA A 136 2.08 -6.47 4.78
CA ALA A 136 2.88 -6.29 5.98
C ALA A 136 2.04 -6.04 7.23
N ARG A 137 0.97 -5.24 7.14
CA ARG A 137 0.03 -5.06 8.25
C ARG A 137 -0.72 -6.33 8.59
N ARG A 138 -1.06 -7.15 7.60
CA ARG A 138 -1.76 -8.42 7.83
C ARG A 138 -0.85 -9.48 8.46
N TYR A 139 0.39 -9.59 8.02
CA TYR A 139 1.24 -10.75 8.30
C TYR A 139 2.55 -10.45 9.03
N GLY A 140 3.01 -9.20 9.07
CA GLY A 140 4.34 -8.80 9.53
C GLY A 140 4.64 -9.21 10.97
N ASP A 141 3.73 -8.91 11.90
CA ASP A 141 3.93 -9.21 13.33
C ASP A 141 4.05 -10.71 13.58
N ARG A 142 3.17 -11.51 12.95
CA ARG A 142 3.23 -12.99 13.03
C ARG A 142 4.50 -13.52 12.38
N LEU A 143 4.90 -12.95 11.25
CA LEU A 143 6.08 -13.40 10.52
C LEU A 143 7.37 -13.12 11.30
N ALA A 144 7.44 -12.01 12.03
CA ALA A 144 8.55 -11.65 12.91
C ALA A 144 8.70 -12.56 14.15
N MET A 145 7.83 -13.57 14.33
CA MET A 145 7.95 -14.59 15.37
C MET A 145 8.66 -15.86 14.88
N PHE A 146 8.91 -16.00 13.57
CA PHE A 146 9.54 -17.17 13.00
C PHE A 146 11.01 -16.91 12.69
N ASP A 147 11.88 -17.78 13.19
CA ASP A 147 13.28 -17.82 12.78
C ASP A 147 13.38 -18.45 11.39
N LEU A 148 13.49 -17.58 10.39
CA LEU A 148 13.71 -17.93 8.98
C LEU A 148 15.15 -17.65 8.58
N ASP A 149 15.61 -18.31 7.52
CA ASP A 149 16.96 -18.21 6.99
C ASP A 149 16.99 -17.76 5.53
N GLY A 150 18.15 -17.32 5.07
CA GLY A 150 18.41 -17.00 3.67
C GLY A 150 17.44 -15.95 3.08
N PRO A 151 17.00 -16.11 1.83
CA PRO A 151 16.11 -15.14 1.16
C PRO A 151 14.77 -14.91 1.88
N ALA A 152 14.25 -15.93 2.58
CA ALA A 152 13.03 -15.82 3.35
C ALA A 152 13.21 -14.89 4.56
N ARG A 153 14.37 -14.94 5.24
CA ARG A 153 14.71 -14.02 6.33
C ARG A 153 14.74 -12.57 5.87
N THR A 154 15.37 -12.30 4.72
CA THR A 154 15.41 -10.96 4.13
C THR A 154 14.01 -10.46 3.77
N THR A 155 13.18 -11.32 3.19
CA THR A 155 11.78 -10.96 2.87
C THR A 155 10.99 -10.69 4.15
N ALA A 156 11.14 -11.54 5.17
CA ALA A 156 10.46 -11.37 6.46
C ALA A 156 10.87 -10.08 7.16
N PHE A 157 12.15 -9.73 7.13
CA PHE A 157 12.64 -8.44 7.63
C PHE A 157 11.91 -7.28 6.93
N ARG A 158 11.91 -7.23 5.60
CA ARG A 158 11.29 -6.13 4.84
C ARG A 158 9.78 -6.04 5.07
N VAL A 159 9.09 -7.17 5.17
CA VAL A 159 7.67 -7.23 5.53
C VAL A 159 7.46 -6.67 6.94
N ALA A 160 8.27 -7.08 7.93
CA ALA A 160 8.15 -6.57 9.29
C ALA A 160 8.44 -5.06 9.39
N MET A 161 9.39 -4.55 8.62
CA MET A 161 9.69 -3.11 8.55
C MET A 161 8.54 -2.27 7.96
N LEU A 162 7.67 -2.88 7.14
CA LEU A 162 6.49 -2.22 6.57
C LEU A 162 5.23 -2.38 7.43
N SER A 163 5.30 -3.14 8.52
CA SER A 163 4.18 -3.38 9.45
C SER A 163 4.07 -2.27 10.50
N ASP A 164 2.99 -2.25 11.27
CA ASP A 164 2.83 -1.28 12.37
C ASP A 164 3.77 -1.59 13.56
N GLY A 165 4.22 -2.84 13.70
CA GLY A 165 5.16 -3.32 14.72
C GLY A 165 6.64 -3.20 14.34
N PHE A 166 7.02 -2.33 13.39
CA PHE A 166 8.38 -2.24 12.87
C PHE A 166 9.45 -1.94 13.94
N GLU A 167 9.11 -1.20 15.00
CA GLU A 167 10.03 -0.84 16.09
C GLU A 167 10.46 -2.08 16.88
N ASP A 168 9.49 -2.90 17.28
CA ASP A 168 9.74 -4.15 17.99
C ASP A 168 10.44 -5.17 17.09
N ALA A 169 10.07 -5.21 15.80
CA ALA A 169 10.72 -6.06 14.83
C ALA A 169 12.20 -5.72 14.65
N ALA A 170 12.59 -4.44 14.73
CA ALA A 170 13.97 -4.00 14.57
C ALA A 170 14.93 -4.69 15.55
N ALA A 171 14.46 -5.01 16.77
CA ALA A 171 15.25 -5.71 17.78
C ALA A 171 15.45 -7.21 17.48
N ARG A 172 14.60 -7.81 16.63
CA ARG A 172 14.62 -9.24 16.32
C ARG A 172 15.46 -9.59 15.09
N PHE A 173 15.67 -8.62 14.21
CA PHE A 173 16.38 -8.84 12.95
C PHE A 173 17.81 -8.27 12.98
N SER A 174 18.73 -9.03 12.40
CA SER A 174 20.11 -8.61 12.13
C SER A 174 20.41 -8.75 10.65
N PRO A 175 19.98 -7.77 9.82
CA PRO A 175 20.30 -7.77 8.40
C PRO A 175 21.79 -7.52 8.17
N GLU A 176 22.30 -8.06 7.07
CA GLU A 176 23.69 -7.92 6.64
C GLU A 176 23.84 -6.94 5.46
N ASP A 177 22.77 -6.77 4.67
CA ASP A 177 22.76 -5.83 3.56
C ASP A 177 22.80 -4.37 4.07
N PRO A 178 23.68 -3.50 3.53
CA PRO A 178 23.81 -2.12 4.00
C PRO A 178 22.51 -1.30 3.98
N ARG A 179 21.66 -1.49 2.96
CA ARG A 179 20.36 -0.81 2.87
C ARG A 179 19.46 -1.28 4.00
N ASP A 180 19.37 -2.58 4.22
CA ASP A 180 18.54 -3.18 5.26
C ASP A 180 19.06 -2.84 6.68
N ILE A 181 20.38 -2.70 6.87
CA ILE A 181 20.98 -2.18 8.12
C ILE A 181 20.51 -0.75 8.40
N PHE A 182 20.54 0.13 7.39
CA PHE A 182 20.06 1.51 7.54
C PHE A 182 18.55 1.55 7.84
N VAL A 183 17.75 0.72 7.17
CA VAL A 183 16.31 0.58 7.43
C VAL A 183 16.04 0.12 8.86
N ARG A 184 16.78 -0.87 9.38
CA ARG A 184 16.69 -1.28 10.78
C ARG A 184 17.07 -0.13 11.72
N GLY A 185 18.11 0.62 11.39
CA GLY A 185 18.53 1.81 12.15
C GLY A 185 17.42 2.86 12.23
N LEU A 186 16.73 3.12 11.11
CA LEU A 186 15.56 3.99 11.09
C LEU A 186 14.46 3.44 12.00
N ALA A 187 14.12 2.17 11.87
CA ALA A 187 13.12 1.51 12.70
C ALA A 187 13.43 1.63 14.20
N ALA A 188 14.70 1.46 14.59
CA ALA A 188 15.16 1.62 15.96
C ALA A 188 15.34 3.08 16.43
N GLY A 189 15.21 4.08 15.53
CA GLY A 189 15.50 5.48 15.84
C GLY A 189 17.00 5.77 16.05
N ALA A 190 17.88 4.88 15.57
CA ALA A 190 19.32 4.91 15.81
C ALA A 190 20.10 4.76 14.49
N ILE A 191 20.12 5.82 13.69
CA ILE A 191 20.86 5.87 12.42
C ILE A 191 22.24 6.53 12.52
N GLY A 192 22.62 7.03 13.70
CA GLY A 192 23.91 7.69 13.91
C GLY A 192 25.08 6.76 13.58
N GLY A 193 25.98 7.21 12.69
CA GLY A 193 27.13 6.43 12.24
C GLY A 193 26.82 5.33 11.22
N LEU A 194 25.57 5.19 10.77
CA LEU A 194 25.23 4.30 9.66
C LEU A 194 25.43 5.03 8.32
N GLU A 195 25.93 4.30 7.33
CA GLU A 195 26.08 4.82 5.97
C GLU A 195 24.71 4.88 5.28
N PRO A 196 24.25 6.06 4.82
CA PRO A 196 22.98 6.18 4.13
C PRO A 196 23.03 5.59 2.71
N PRO A 197 22.03 4.78 2.30
CA PRO A 197 22.01 4.21 0.95
C PRO A 197 21.56 5.26 -0.09
N GLY A 198 22.47 5.64 -0.99
CA GLY A 198 22.16 6.49 -2.15
C GLY A 198 21.65 7.89 -1.79
N ASN A 199 21.06 8.57 -2.78
CA ASN A 199 20.57 9.96 -2.61
C ASN A 199 19.36 10.03 -1.67
N LEU A 200 18.43 9.07 -1.79
CA LEU A 200 17.24 8.99 -0.94
C LEU A 200 17.63 8.75 0.52
N GLY A 201 18.50 7.78 0.79
CA GLY A 201 18.99 7.53 2.14
C GLY A 201 19.72 8.74 2.72
N SER A 202 20.46 9.48 1.90
CA SER A 202 21.17 10.70 2.34
C SER A 202 20.21 11.83 2.71
N ALA A 203 19.12 12.02 1.96
CA ALA A 203 18.05 12.96 2.31
C ALA A 203 17.38 12.59 3.63
N ILE A 204 17.00 11.31 3.79
CA ILE A 204 16.41 10.80 5.02
C ILE A 204 17.39 11.00 6.19
N SER A 205 18.66 10.64 6.02
CA SER A 205 19.68 10.80 7.07
C SER A 205 19.82 12.25 7.53
N ARG A 206 19.83 13.22 6.60
CA ARG A 206 19.85 14.66 6.94
C ARG A 206 18.63 15.06 7.77
N ALA A 207 17.43 14.68 7.35
CA ALA A 207 16.21 14.98 8.10
C ALA A 207 16.21 14.38 9.51
N PHE A 208 16.93 13.27 9.71
CA PHE A 208 16.96 12.57 10.98
C PHE A 208 18.11 12.96 11.92
N LEU A 209 19.28 13.31 11.38
CA LEU A 209 20.43 13.69 12.20
C LEU A 209 20.46 15.21 12.45
N GLN A 210 19.92 16.00 11.52
CA GLN A 210 19.92 17.45 11.58
C GLN A 210 18.56 17.98 11.06
N PRO A 211 17.45 17.72 11.78
CA PRO A 211 16.13 18.15 11.34
C PRO A 211 16.08 19.68 11.28
N MET A 212 16.06 20.22 10.05
CA MET A 212 15.97 21.66 9.83
C MET A 212 14.86 21.94 8.82
N PRO A 213 13.64 22.27 9.29
CA PRO A 213 12.61 22.82 8.42
C PRO A 213 13.12 24.13 7.80
N GLU A 214 12.98 24.28 6.49
CA GLU A 214 13.44 25.45 5.75
C GLU A 214 12.29 26.20 5.05
N GLY A 215 12.57 27.44 4.66
CA GLY A 215 11.67 28.26 3.84
C GLY A 215 10.26 28.40 4.43
N PRO A 216 9.21 28.32 3.59
CA PRO A 216 7.82 28.53 4.04
C PRO A 216 7.36 27.58 5.13
N LEU A 217 7.88 26.35 5.20
CA LEU A 217 7.51 25.38 6.23
C LEU A 217 8.03 25.80 7.61
N ARG A 218 9.25 26.33 7.67
CA ARG A 218 9.82 26.89 8.91
C ARG A 218 8.99 28.06 9.42
N ASP A 219 8.58 28.94 8.52
CA ASP A 219 7.82 30.13 8.87
C ASP A 219 6.44 29.75 9.42
N LEU A 220 5.78 28.74 8.84
CA LEU A 220 4.52 28.18 9.37
C LEU A 220 4.69 27.58 10.77
N LEU A 221 5.77 26.84 11.01
CA LEU A 221 6.06 26.28 12.34
C LEU A 221 6.31 27.39 13.37
N ALA A 222 7.08 28.42 13.01
CA ALA A 222 7.34 29.56 13.87
C ALA A 222 6.07 30.37 14.19
N ALA A 223 5.12 30.42 13.24
CA ALA A 223 3.81 31.05 13.43
C ALA A 223 2.79 30.16 14.17
N GLY A 224 3.15 28.94 14.58
CA GLY A 224 2.24 28.00 15.25
C GLY A 224 1.19 27.38 14.33
N GLN A 225 1.31 27.51 13.01
CA GLN A 225 0.40 26.97 12.01
C GLN A 225 0.69 25.50 11.70
N LEU A 226 0.72 24.66 12.74
CA LEU A 226 1.19 23.27 12.66
C LEU A 226 0.39 22.43 11.65
N GLY A 227 -0.94 22.56 11.64
CA GLY A 227 -1.79 21.81 10.72
C GLY A 227 -1.49 22.10 9.26
N GLU A 228 -1.25 23.37 8.92
CA GLU A 228 -0.89 23.75 7.55
C GLU A 228 0.52 23.28 7.19
N ALA A 229 1.48 23.39 8.11
CA ALA A 229 2.84 22.88 7.91
C ALA A 229 2.83 21.36 7.61
N ILE A 230 2.05 20.59 8.36
CA ILE A 230 1.89 19.14 8.15
C ILE A 230 1.25 18.85 6.79
N LEU A 231 0.15 19.51 6.44
CA LEU A 231 -0.52 19.29 5.16
C LEU A 231 0.38 19.62 3.96
N ARG A 232 1.13 20.73 4.04
CA ARG A 232 2.10 21.09 2.99
C ARG A 232 3.25 20.09 2.92
N ALA A 233 3.78 19.62 4.05
CA ALA A 233 4.79 18.56 4.08
C ALA A 233 4.27 17.24 3.45
N MET A 234 3.01 16.87 3.70
CA MET A 234 2.39 15.71 3.04
C MET A 234 2.26 15.89 1.52
N LEU A 235 1.97 17.11 1.05
CA LEU A 235 1.89 17.41 -0.38
C LEU A 235 3.27 17.29 -1.07
N LEU A 236 4.36 17.67 -0.40
CA LEU A 236 5.73 17.47 -0.92
C LEU A 236 6.03 15.98 -1.17
N LEU A 237 5.50 15.08 -0.34
CA LEU A 237 5.69 13.64 -0.50
C LEU A 237 4.76 12.99 -1.55
N LYS A 238 3.72 13.69 -2.01
CA LYS A 238 2.70 13.16 -2.94
C LYS A 238 3.06 13.34 -4.42
N GLY A 239 4.07 14.16 -4.75
CA GLY A 239 4.45 14.51 -6.12
C GLY A 239 4.74 13.29 -7.02
N GLU A 240 4.49 13.42 -8.33
CA GLU A 240 4.61 12.34 -9.33
C GLU A 240 6.02 11.75 -9.45
N ALA A 241 7.02 12.48 -8.97
CA ALA A 241 8.32 11.92 -8.69
C ALA A 241 8.44 11.81 -7.16
N PHE A 242 8.85 10.64 -6.67
CA PHE A 242 9.41 10.46 -5.32
C PHE A 242 10.71 11.31 -5.12
N GLY A 243 10.75 12.54 -5.63
CA GLY A 243 11.75 12.89 -6.65
C GLY A 243 12.68 14.06 -6.38
N ASP A 244 12.46 14.84 -5.31
CA ASP A 244 13.51 15.73 -4.82
C ASP A 244 13.96 15.28 -3.41
N PRO A 245 15.22 14.83 -3.27
CA PRO A 245 15.87 14.66 -1.97
C PRO A 245 15.67 15.85 -1.02
N GLY A 246 15.55 17.08 -1.52
CA GLY A 246 15.24 18.29 -0.74
C GLY A 246 13.85 18.25 -0.11
N ASP A 247 12.82 17.96 -0.91
CA ASP A 247 11.42 17.88 -0.46
C ASP A 247 11.22 16.79 0.60
N ILE A 248 11.87 15.64 0.43
CA ILE A 248 11.87 14.56 1.41
C ILE A 248 12.52 15.01 2.71
N THR A 249 13.67 15.70 2.61
CA THR A 249 14.37 16.22 3.79
C THR A 249 13.49 17.21 4.55
N ALA A 250 12.85 18.14 3.83
CA ALA A 250 11.99 19.16 4.40
C ALA A 250 10.74 18.57 5.07
N ALA A 251 10.02 17.69 4.38
CA ALA A 251 8.81 17.07 4.89
C ALA A 251 9.06 16.24 6.16
N LEU A 252 10.09 15.37 6.13
CA LEU A 252 10.47 14.58 7.30
C LEU A 252 10.93 15.46 8.46
N SER A 253 11.69 16.53 8.19
CA SER A 253 12.11 17.49 9.22
C SER A 253 10.91 18.17 9.89
N VAL A 254 9.85 18.52 9.12
CA VAL A 254 8.61 19.06 9.69
C VAL A 254 7.93 18.05 10.60
N PHE A 255 7.73 16.81 10.16
CA PHE A 255 7.08 15.77 10.98
C PHE A 255 7.80 15.56 12.30
N ARG A 256 9.14 15.51 12.27
CA ARG A 256 9.94 15.39 13.49
C ARG A 256 9.83 16.62 14.39
N ALA A 257 9.88 17.84 13.82
CA ALA A 257 9.77 19.08 14.58
C ALA A 257 8.43 19.22 15.33
N VAL A 258 7.36 18.61 14.81
CA VAL A 258 6.03 18.61 15.44
C VAL A 258 5.74 17.36 16.29
N GLY A 259 6.74 16.50 16.51
CA GLY A 259 6.63 15.32 17.38
C GLY A 259 6.04 14.06 16.72
N LEU A 260 5.89 14.03 15.40
CA LEU A 260 5.41 12.87 14.63
C LEU A 260 6.56 11.89 14.31
N GLU A 261 7.36 11.52 15.31
CA GLU A 261 8.56 10.67 15.14
C GLU A 261 8.23 9.29 14.58
N TYR A 262 7.19 8.64 15.11
CA TYR A 262 6.72 7.33 14.63
C TYR A 262 6.36 7.39 13.14
N GLU A 263 5.63 8.42 12.73
CA GLU A 263 5.22 8.61 11.35
C GLU A 263 6.38 8.96 10.43
N ALA A 264 7.30 9.82 10.87
CA ALA A 264 8.50 10.14 10.11
C ALA A 264 9.33 8.88 9.83
N ARG A 265 9.52 8.01 10.84
CA ARG A 265 10.25 6.74 10.68
C ARG A 265 9.52 5.79 9.73
N ARG A 266 8.21 5.61 9.92
CA ARG A 266 7.37 4.77 9.07
C ARG A 266 7.43 5.20 7.60
N ILE A 267 7.29 6.50 7.34
CA ILE A 267 7.38 7.08 6.00
C ILE A 267 8.77 6.86 5.41
N ALA A 268 9.85 7.13 6.16
CA ALA A 268 11.22 6.94 5.70
C ALA A 268 11.52 5.48 5.32
N ILE A 269 11.05 4.53 6.13
CA ILE A 269 11.18 3.09 5.85
C ILE A 269 10.41 2.72 4.59
N GLN A 270 9.18 3.19 4.43
CA GLN A 270 8.38 2.94 3.23
C GLN A 270 9.02 3.56 1.98
N LEU A 271 9.55 4.78 2.05
CA LEU A 271 10.29 5.41 0.95
C LEU A 271 11.46 4.52 0.51
N LEU A 272 12.22 3.97 1.45
CA LEU A 272 13.36 3.12 1.15
C LEU A 272 12.99 1.72 0.68
N LEU A 273 11.87 1.14 1.10
CA LEU A 273 11.53 -0.24 0.74
C LEU A 273 10.58 -0.35 -0.45
N LEU A 274 9.76 0.67 -0.67
CA LEU A 274 8.74 0.71 -1.71
C LEU A 274 9.15 1.58 -2.91
N GLU A 275 10.39 2.09 -2.92
CA GLU A 275 10.96 2.82 -4.05
C GLU A 275 10.71 2.02 -5.33
N ARG A 276 9.65 2.42 -6.05
CA ARG A 276 9.19 1.68 -7.21
C ARG A 276 10.31 1.82 -8.23
N ARG A 277 10.86 0.68 -8.64
CA ARG A 277 11.63 0.60 -9.88
C ARG A 277 10.71 1.21 -10.95
N GLY A 278 11.08 2.39 -11.44
CA GLY A 278 10.32 3.13 -12.43
C GLY A 278 10.00 2.29 -13.66
#